data_AF-A0A0Q4EUM1-F1
#
_entry.id   AF-A0A0Q4EUM1-F1
#
_cell.length_a   1.000
_cell.length_b   1.000
_cell.length_c   1.000
_cell.angle_alpha   90.00
_cell.angle_beta   90.00
_cell.angle_gamma   90.00
#
_symmetry.space_group_name_H-M   'P 1'
#
loop_
_entity.id
_entity.type
_entity.pdbx_description
1 polymer ?
#
loop_
_entity_poly.entity_id
_entity_poly.type
_entity_poly.pdbx_seq_one_letter_code
_entity_poly.pdbx_strand_id
1 'polypeptide(L)'
;MSDKKDTADAAPKKKGKMKTMLIGGVALLVLVGGGIGAGVYASSAGLFGGGHAEVDDGRPKLLPKSEQKHAPEGGEGGGHGGGDAAPENHGMKTPEGQGGDKYASTYYSMEKDFMSNLQNSVHFVQVGIAVSTPYDDTVITNLKTNDIAVRSAILMTLGDTTEEQVMSSDGKRQLQVRLAKSINDTLKQKEGFGGIGNVYFTSFVVQ
;
A
#
# COMPACT_ATOMS: atom_id res chain seq x y z
N MET A 1 -67.68 0.46 -56.07
CA MET A 1 -69.00 0.77 -55.46
C MET A 1 -69.06 0.05 -54.12
N SER A 2 -69.54 0.62 -53.01
CA SER A 2 -69.76 2.04 -52.64
C SER A 2 -69.95 2.11 -51.12
N ASP A 3 -69.45 3.14 -50.45
CA ASP A 3 -69.60 3.32 -48.99
C ASP A 3 -71.00 3.68 -48.51
N LYS A 4 -71.39 3.09 -47.36
CA LYS A 4 -72.34 3.60 -46.34
C LYS A 4 -72.14 2.77 -45.05
N LYS A 5 -72.02 3.28 -43.81
CA LYS A 5 -72.66 4.40 -43.05
C LYS A 5 -74.18 4.22 -42.86
N ASP A 6 -74.79 4.36 -41.67
CA ASP A 6 -74.38 4.57 -40.25
C ASP A 6 -75.38 3.76 -39.35
N THR A 7 -75.35 3.64 -38.00
CA THR A 7 -74.63 4.34 -36.92
C THR A 7 -74.32 3.41 -35.70
N ALA A 8 -74.15 3.98 -34.50
CA ALA A 8 -73.75 3.42 -33.20
C ALA A 8 -74.74 2.52 -32.43
N ASP A 9 -74.19 1.78 -31.44
CA ASP A 9 -74.57 1.90 -30.02
C ASP A 9 -73.32 1.63 -29.11
N ALA A 10 -73.34 1.98 -27.82
CA ALA A 10 -72.17 2.00 -26.93
C ALA A 10 -72.42 1.44 -25.52
N ALA A 11 -71.79 0.29 -25.20
CA ALA A 11 -71.88 -0.38 -23.89
C ALA A 11 -70.61 -0.19 -23.01
N PRO A 12 -70.72 -0.23 -21.66
CA PRO A 12 -69.71 0.34 -20.77
C PRO A 12 -68.48 -0.55 -20.47
N LYS A 13 -67.32 0.10 -20.28
CA LYS A 13 -66.04 -0.56 -19.93
C LYS A 13 -66.05 -1.12 -18.50
N LYS A 14 -65.81 -2.43 -18.32
CA LYS A 14 -65.54 -3.08 -17.02
C LYS A 14 -64.16 -2.67 -16.45
N LYS A 15 -64.06 -1.40 -16.01
CA LYS A 15 -62.81 -0.69 -15.63
C LYS A 15 -62.15 -1.12 -14.30
N GLY A 16 -62.70 -2.12 -13.61
CA GLY A 16 -62.25 -2.58 -12.28
C GLY A 16 -61.05 -3.54 -12.32
N LYS A 17 -61.29 -4.81 -12.68
CA LYS A 17 -60.33 -5.92 -12.48
C LYS A 17 -58.96 -5.73 -13.14
N MET A 18 -58.86 -4.99 -14.24
CA MET A 18 -57.57 -4.73 -14.89
C MET A 18 -56.70 -3.75 -14.10
N LYS A 19 -57.28 -2.78 -13.37
CA LYS A 19 -56.52 -1.89 -12.49
C LYS A 19 -55.94 -2.66 -11.29
N THR A 20 -56.71 -3.55 -10.67
CA THR A 20 -56.21 -4.37 -9.55
C THR A 20 -55.10 -5.33 -9.99
N MET A 21 -55.18 -5.86 -11.22
CA MET A 21 -54.13 -6.74 -11.77
C MET A 21 -52.85 -5.96 -12.12
N LEU A 22 -52.98 -4.75 -12.67
CA LEU A 22 -51.84 -3.84 -12.89
C LEU A 22 -51.18 -3.40 -11.58
N ILE A 23 -51.97 -3.02 -10.57
CA ILE A 23 -51.46 -2.61 -9.25
C ILE A 23 -50.77 -3.80 -8.55
N GLY A 24 -51.34 -5.00 -8.61
CA GLY A 24 -50.69 -6.21 -8.09
C GLY A 24 -49.39 -6.55 -8.80
N GLY A 25 -49.35 -6.46 -10.13
CA GLY A 25 -48.13 -6.69 -10.92
C GLY A 25 -47.04 -5.66 -10.66
N VAL A 26 -47.39 -4.38 -10.53
CA VAL A 26 -46.45 -3.31 -10.16
C VAL A 26 -45.96 -3.46 -8.72
N ALA A 27 -46.84 -3.81 -7.78
CA ALA A 27 -46.44 -4.09 -6.39
C ALA A 27 -45.46 -5.27 -6.31
N LEU A 28 -45.70 -6.34 -7.07
CA LEU A 28 -44.78 -7.49 -7.14
C LEU A 28 -43.44 -7.11 -7.78
N LEU A 29 -43.43 -6.31 -8.86
CA LEU A 29 -42.21 -5.79 -9.47
C LEU A 29 -41.43 -4.84 -8.54
N VAL A 30 -42.13 -4.02 -7.75
CA VAL A 30 -41.51 -3.14 -6.75
C VAL A 30 -40.97 -3.95 -5.56
N LEU A 31 -41.60 -5.06 -5.17
CA LEU A 31 -41.06 -5.95 -4.14
C LEU A 31 -39.83 -6.73 -4.63
N VAL A 32 -39.82 -7.21 -5.88
CA VAL A 32 -38.65 -7.93 -6.45
C VAL A 32 -37.50 -6.96 -6.76
N GLY A 33 -37.77 -5.85 -7.46
CA GLY A 33 -36.77 -4.84 -7.77
C GLY A 33 -36.28 -4.10 -6.53
N GLY A 34 -37.18 -3.82 -5.58
CA GLY A 34 -36.86 -3.24 -4.28
C GLY A 34 -36.07 -4.20 -3.40
N GLY A 35 -36.34 -5.50 -3.44
CA GLY A 35 -35.56 -6.51 -2.72
C GLY A 35 -34.10 -6.57 -3.20
N ILE A 36 -33.87 -6.55 -4.52
CA ILE A 36 -32.52 -6.52 -5.09
C ILE A 36 -31.85 -5.16 -4.82
N GLY A 37 -32.55 -4.05 -5.06
CA GLY A 37 -32.00 -2.69 -4.88
C GLY A 37 -31.68 -2.36 -3.42
N ALA A 38 -32.57 -2.69 -2.48
CA ALA A 38 -32.33 -2.53 -1.05
C ALA A 38 -31.30 -3.53 -0.53
N GLY A 39 -31.23 -4.75 -1.08
CA GLY A 39 -30.18 -5.72 -0.77
C GLY A 39 -28.79 -5.17 -1.11
N VAL A 40 -28.57 -4.75 -2.36
CA VAL A 40 -27.31 -4.15 -2.82
C VAL A 40 -26.99 -2.86 -2.06
N TYR A 41 -27.97 -1.98 -1.84
CA TYR A 41 -27.76 -0.75 -1.08
C TYR A 41 -27.36 -1.04 0.37
N ALA A 42 -28.08 -1.92 1.07
CA ALA A 42 -27.80 -2.24 2.47
C ALA A 42 -26.50 -3.02 2.66
N SER A 43 -26.09 -3.86 1.70
CA SER A 43 -24.74 -4.44 1.70
C SER A 43 -23.65 -3.41 1.44
N SER A 44 -23.89 -2.44 0.54
CA SER A 44 -22.92 -1.35 0.28
C SER A 44 -22.84 -0.32 1.43
N ALA A 45 -23.91 -0.17 2.21
CA ALA A 45 -24.02 0.73 3.35
C ALA A 45 -23.64 0.07 4.69
N GLY A 46 -23.13 -1.16 4.69
CA GLY A 46 -22.67 -1.87 5.88
C GLY A 46 -23.76 -2.19 6.92
N LEU A 47 -25.03 -2.22 6.52
CA LEU A 47 -26.17 -2.29 7.45
C LEU A 47 -26.51 -3.73 7.90
N PHE A 48 -25.88 -4.74 7.31
CA PHE A 48 -26.07 -6.16 7.64
C PHE A 48 -24.73 -6.85 7.88
N GLY A 49 -24.45 -7.19 9.14
CA GLY A 49 -23.29 -8.00 9.53
C GLY A 49 -22.00 -7.20 9.68
N GLY A 50 -21.41 -7.23 10.88
CA GLY A 50 -20.12 -6.58 11.14
C GLY A 50 -18.97 -7.32 10.48
N GLY A 51 -18.18 -6.61 9.69
CA GLY A 51 -16.98 -7.13 9.05
C GLY A 51 -16.63 -6.34 7.80
N HIS A 52 -15.58 -5.51 7.88
CA HIS A 52 -14.85 -5.13 6.68
C HIS A 52 -14.15 -6.38 6.15
N ALA A 53 -14.86 -7.13 5.29
CA ALA A 53 -14.23 -8.09 4.40
C ALA A 53 -13.41 -7.29 3.39
N GLU A 54 -12.19 -6.94 3.79
CA GLU A 54 -11.23 -6.28 2.92
C GLU A 54 -11.03 -7.14 1.68
N VAL A 55 -11.37 -6.60 0.51
CA VAL A 55 -11.22 -7.33 -0.75
C VAL A 55 -9.74 -7.55 -0.97
N ASP A 56 -9.33 -8.80 -1.13
CA ASP A 56 -7.92 -9.14 -1.29
C ASP A 56 -7.46 -8.86 -2.72
N ASP A 57 -7.28 -7.57 -3.02
CA ASP A 57 -6.87 -7.02 -4.31
C ASP A 57 -5.44 -7.42 -4.74
N GLY A 58 -4.76 -8.29 -3.99
CA GLY A 58 -3.38 -8.73 -4.22
C GLY A 58 -2.33 -7.62 -4.06
N ARG A 59 -2.67 -6.52 -3.36
CA ARG A 59 -1.81 -5.35 -3.18
C ARG A 59 -1.16 -5.34 -1.79
N PRO A 60 0.10 -4.88 -1.65
CA PRO A 60 0.75 -4.76 -0.35
C PRO A 60 -0.01 -3.82 0.59
N LYS A 61 -0.14 -4.24 1.84
CA LYS A 61 -0.97 -3.63 2.89
C LYS A 61 -0.09 -2.88 3.88
N LEU A 62 -0.61 -1.82 4.49
CA LEU A 62 0.12 -1.03 5.49
C LEU A 62 0.20 -1.79 6.81
N LEU A 63 1.40 -1.97 7.36
CA LEU A 63 1.59 -2.65 8.63
C LEU A 63 1.19 -1.71 9.79
N PRO A 64 0.24 -2.09 10.67
CA PRO A 64 -0.02 -1.33 11.89
C PRO A 64 1.18 -1.45 12.84
N LYS A 65 1.39 -0.43 13.68
CA LYS A 65 2.56 -0.35 14.58
C LYS A 65 2.70 -1.54 15.56
N SER A 66 1.59 -2.21 15.87
CA SER A 66 1.53 -3.44 16.68
C SER A 66 2.19 -4.66 16.03
N GLU A 67 2.33 -4.68 14.70
CA GLU A 67 2.92 -5.78 13.93
C GLU A 67 4.35 -5.50 13.49
N GLN A 68 5.00 -4.48 14.08
CA GLN A 68 6.38 -4.14 13.78
C GLN A 68 7.33 -5.27 14.19
N LYS A 69 7.90 -5.95 13.19
CA LYS A 69 9.01 -6.90 13.39
C LYS A 69 10.23 -6.13 13.91
N HIS A 70 10.47 -6.23 15.21
CA HIS A 70 11.70 -5.77 15.82
C HIS A 70 12.84 -6.68 15.36
N ALA A 71 14.04 -6.14 15.15
CA ALA A 71 15.21 -6.96 14.88
C ALA A 71 15.49 -7.85 16.09
N PRO A 72 15.88 -9.13 15.90
CA PRO A 72 16.21 -10.00 17.02
C PRO A 72 17.44 -9.48 17.77
N GLU A 73 17.37 -9.45 19.10
CA GLU A 73 18.51 -9.10 19.97
C GLU A 73 19.53 -10.26 19.98
N GLY A 74 20.29 -10.37 18.89
CA GLY A 74 21.60 -11.00 18.89
C GLY A 74 22.66 -9.96 19.32
N GLY A 75 23.58 -10.24 20.22
CA GLY A 75 23.80 -11.52 20.91
C GLY A 75 25.27 -11.71 21.30
N GLU A 76 25.93 -10.66 21.80
CA GLU A 76 27.36 -10.71 22.13
C GLU A 76 27.59 -11.42 23.47
N GLY A 77 28.01 -12.69 23.40
CA GLY A 77 28.32 -13.49 24.57
C GLY A 77 29.67 -13.14 25.20
N GLY A 78 29.67 -12.37 26.30
CA GLY A 78 30.83 -12.16 27.17
C GLY A 78 30.59 -12.77 28.55
N GLY A 79 31.08 -13.99 28.79
CA GLY A 79 30.72 -14.77 29.99
C GLY A 79 31.73 -14.76 31.14
N HIS A 80 31.38 -14.13 32.27
CA HIS A 80 31.82 -14.43 33.65
C HIS A 80 30.93 -13.62 34.63
N GLY A 81 30.42 -14.13 35.76
CA GLY A 81 30.36 -15.52 36.22
C GLY A 81 29.93 -15.65 37.69
N GLY A 82 28.84 -16.37 37.96
CA GLY A 82 28.43 -16.88 39.29
C GLY A 82 27.56 -15.95 40.17
N GLY A 83 26.67 -16.57 40.96
CA GLY A 83 26.04 -15.97 42.15
C GLY A 83 24.62 -15.38 42.00
N ASP A 84 23.61 -16.26 42.08
CA ASP A 84 22.27 -16.08 42.67
C ASP A 84 21.36 -14.86 42.35
N ALA A 85 20.07 -15.03 42.71
CA ALA A 85 18.97 -14.06 42.64
C ALA A 85 18.67 -13.47 41.24
N ALA A 86 17.80 -14.15 40.48
CA ALA A 86 17.19 -13.58 39.28
C ALA A 86 16.12 -12.52 39.63
N PRO A 87 16.23 -11.26 39.18
CA PRO A 87 15.09 -10.36 39.11
C PRO A 87 14.27 -10.68 37.84
N GLU A 88 12.96 -10.85 37.99
CA GLU A 88 12.06 -11.01 36.85
C GLU A 88 12.14 -9.77 35.96
N ASN A 89 12.65 -9.95 34.73
CA ASN A 89 12.79 -8.85 33.78
C ASN A 89 11.43 -8.52 33.16
N HIS A 90 10.60 -7.83 33.94
CA HIS A 90 9.55 -6.97 33.42
C HIS A 90 10.19 -5.80 32.65
N GLY A 91 10.66 -6.10 31.44
CA GLY A 91 11.11 -5.09 30.49
C GLY A 91 10.01 -4.06 30.33
N MET A 92 10.26 -2.83 30.80
CA MET A 92 9.28 -1.76 30.72
C MET A 92 8.95 -1.54 29.25
N LYS A 93 7.67 -1.70 28.90
CA LYS A 93 7.17 -1.39 27.55
C LYS A 93 7.63 0.03 27.22
N THR A 94 8.38 0.18 26.13
CA THR A 94 8.85 1.47 25.64
C THR A 94 7.66 2.44 25.62
N PRO A 95 7.73 3.60 26.31
CA PRO A 95 6.59 4.51 26.39
C PRO A 95 6.06 4.85 25.01
N GLU A 96 4.74 4.88 24.85
CA GLU A 96 4.11 5.27 23.59
C GLU A 96 4.40 6.75 23.31
N GLY A 97 5.50 6.98 22.59
CA GLY A 97 5.92 8.31 22.18
C GLY A 97 4.81 8.98 21.38
N GLN A 98 4.40 10.16 21.83
CA GLN A 98 3.27 10.93 21.28
C GLN A 98 3.61 11.59 19.92
N GLY A 99 4.64 11.09 19.23
CA GLY A 99 5.07 11.45 17.89
C GLY A 99 5.82 10.28 17.24
N GLY A 100 5.71 10.19 15.92
CA GLY A 100 6.24 9.09 15.10
C GLY A 100 5.19 8.58 14.11
N ASP A 101 5.60 7.76 13.15
CA ASP A 101 4.70 7.24 12.13
C ASP A 101 3.60 6.33 12.73
N LYS A 102 2.42 6.36 12.10
CA LYS A 102 1.24 5.57 12.49
C LYS A 102 1.35 4.09 12.10
N TYR A 103 2.32 3.75 11.26
CA TYR A 103 2.54 2.44 10.68
C TYR A 103 3.90 1.91 11.09
N ALA A 104 4.06 0.59 11.11
CA ALA A 104 5.34 -0.05 11.34
C ALA A 104 6.25 0.15 10.12
N SER A 105 7.42 0.76 10.33
CA SER A 105 8.47 0.78 9.31
C SER A 105 9.25 -0.53 9.35
N THR A 106 9.12 -1.33 8.30
CA THR A 106 10.01 -2.47 8.01
C THR A 106 11.23 -1.96 7.25
N TYR A 107 12.42 -2.37 7.66
CA TYR A 107 13.70 -1.95 7.07
C TYR A 107 14.38 -3.11 6.35
N TYR A 108 15.03 -2.83 5.22
CA TYR A 108 15.85 -3.81 4.51
C TYR A 108 17.15 -3.16 4.01
N SER A 109 18.29 -3.66 4.50
CA SER A 109 19.62 -3.30 4.01
C SER A 109 19.97 -4.10 2.76
N MET A 110 20.44 -3.44 1.71
CA MET A 110 20.90 -4.10 0.49
C MET A 110 22.28 -4.73 0.72
N GLU A 111 22.47 -5.98 0.30
CA GLU A 111 23.60 -6.83 0.73
C GLU A 111 25.00 -6.40 0.26
N LYS A 112 25.07 -5.53 -0.75
CA LYS A 112 26.33 -5.03 -1.33
C LYS A 112 26.23 -3.54 -1.59
N ASP A 113 27.25 -2.81 -1.15
CA ASP A 113 27.47 -1.40 -1.45
C ASP A 113 27.42 -1.11 -2.96
N PHE A 114 27.12 0.15 -3.25
CA PHE A 114 27.09 0.73 -4.58
C PHE A 114 28.35 1.58 -4.77
N MET A 115 29.03 1.43 -5.90
CA MET A 115 30.15 2.29 -6.28
C MET A 115 29.82 2.96 -7.61
N SER A 116 29.95 4.28 -7.67
CA SER A 116 29.67 5.08 -8.86
C SER A 116 30.62 6.26 -8.96
N ASN A 117 31.02 6.61 -10.19
CA ASN A 117 31.62 7.91 -10.45
C ASN A 117 30.57 9.02 -10.21
N LEU A 118 31.03 10.23 -9.88
CA LEU A 118 30.17 11.40 -9.70
C LEU A 118 30.06 12.22 -10.99
N GLN A 119 28.91 12.87 -11.19
CA GLN A 119 28.64 13.64 -12.40
C GLN A 119 29.62 14.81 -12.54
N ASN A 120 30.36 14.82 -13.66
CA ASN A 120 31.37 15.83 -14.01
C ASN A 120 32.52 15.97 -12.98
N SER A 121 32.84 14.92 -12.21
CA SER A 121 34.00 14.88 -11.32
C SER A 121 34.94 13.72 -11.64
N VAL A 122 36.17 13.80 -11.13
CA VAL A 122 37.15 12.69 -11.07
C VAL A 122 36.91 11.79 -9.86
N HIS A 123 36.17 12.27 -8.86
CA HIS A 123 35.86 11.54 -7.63
C HIS A 123 34.73 10.52 -7.84
N PHE A 124 34.75 9.47 -7.01
CA PHE A 124 33.72 8.44 -6.95
C PHE A 124 33.13 8.33 -5.54
N VAL A 125 31.94 7.73 -5.45
CA VAL A 125 31.25 7.49 -4.19
C VAL A 125 31.01 5.99 -3.99
N GLN A 126 31.28 5.51 -2.78
CA GLN A 126 30.85 4.21 -2.27
C GLN A 126 29.73 4.43 -1.25
N VAL A 127 28.58 3.78 -1.46
CA VAL A 127 27.36 3.96 -0.65
C VAL A 127 26.75 2.62 -0.28
N GLY A 128 26.61 2.35 1.02
CA GLY A 128 25.75 1.30 1.55
C GLY A 128 24.33 1.84 1.69
N ILE A 129 23.32 1.08 1.26
CA ILE A 129 21.92 1.53 1.19
C ILE A 129 21.01 0.59 1.97
N ALA A 130 20.13 1.18 2.78
CA ALA A 130 18.94 0.52 3.33
C ALA A 130 17.67 1.27 2.90
N VAL A 131 16.57 0.54 2.74
CA VAL A 131 15.24 1.08 2.46
C VAL A 131 14.32 0.90 3.66
N SER A 132 13.31 1.75 3.80
CA SER A 132 12.14 1.46 4.65
C SER A 132 10.84 1.41 3.85
N THR A 133 9.89 0.62 4.34
CA THR A 133 8.53 0.51 3.83
C THR A 133 7.55 0.50 5.01
N PRO A 134 6.45 1.28 4.96
CA PRO A 134 5.34 1.14 5.90
C PRO A 134 4.38 0.00 5.53
N TYR A 135 4.66 -0.71 4.43
CA TYR A 135 3.90 -1.86 3.95
C TYR A 135 4.54 -3.19 4.36
N ASP A 136 3.79 -4.27 4.19
CA ASP A 136 4.19 -5.66 4.46
C ASP A 136 5.41 -6.16 3.66
N ASP A 137 5.83 -7.39 4.00
CA ASP A 137 6.99 -8.06 3.41
C ASP A 137 6.91 -8.25 1.89
N THR A 138 5.74 -8.09 1.26
CA THR A 138 5.58 -8.16 -0.20
C THR A 138 6.39 -7.06 -0.88
N VAL A 139 6.47 -5.85 -0.31
CA VAL A 139 7.29 -4.77 -0.89
C VAL A 139 8.79 -5.11 -0.85
N ILE A 140 9.26 -5.75 0.23
CA ILE A 140 10.66 -6.21 0.34
C ILE A 140 10.92 -7.42 -0.56
N THR A 141 9.95 -8.32 -0.71
CA THR A 141 10.01 -9.47 -1.61
C THR A 141 10.10 -9.01 -3.07
N ASN A 142 9.22 -8.11 -3.48
CA ASN A 142 9.20 -7.50 -4.82
C ASN A 142 10.50 -6.75 -5.14
N LEU A 143 11.08 -6.08 -4.15
CA LEU A 143 12.40 -5.43 -4.29
C LEU A 143 13.53 -6.46 -4.48
N LYS A 144 13.53 -7.55 -3.72
CA LYS A 144 14.51 -8.65 -3.88
C LYS A 144 14.39 -9.36 -5.23
N THR A 145 13.16 -9.68 -5.65
CA THR A 145 12.86 -10.25 -6.98
C THR A 145 13.40 -9.37 -8.12
N ASN A 146 13.39 -8.05 -7.93
CA ASN A 146 13.85 -7.06 -8.91
C ASN A 146 15.21 -6.42 -8.59
N ASP A 147 16.04 -7.00 -7.70
CA ASP A 147 17.29 -6.37 -7.22
C ASP A 147 18.17 -5.89 -8.37
N ILE A 148 18.33 -6.67 -9.45
CA ILE A 148 19.12 -6.27 -10.63
C ILE A 148 18.61 -4.97 -11.26
N ALA A 149 17.28 -4.81 -11.41
CA ALA A 149 16.69 -3.61 -11.99
C ALA A 149 16.76 -2.42 -11.02
N VAL A 150 16.46 -2.67 -9.75
CA VAL A 150 16.55 -1.67 -8.66
C VAL A 150 17.99 -1.16 -8.51
N ARG A 151 18.98 -2.05 -8.54
CA ARG A 151 20.41 -1.70 -8.51
C ARG A 151 20.82 -0.85 -9.70
N SER A 152 20.37 -1.19 -10.90
CA SER A 152 20.65 -0.38 -12.10
C SER A 152 20.12 1.05 -11.94
N ALA A 153 18.86 1.18 -11.50
CA ALA A 153 18.23 2.48 -11.25
C ALA A 153 18.96 3.29 -10.15
N ILE A 154 19.42 2.64 -9.08
CA ILE A 154 20.27 3.25 -8.04
C ILE A 154 21.59 3.75 -8.63
N LEU A 155 22.31 2.92 -9.38
CA LEU A 155 23.61 3.29 -9.99
C LEU A 155 23.47 4.46 -10.96
N MET A 156 22.44 4.48 -11.80
CA MET A 156 22.13 5.64 -12.65
C MET A 156 21.88 6.90 -11.82
N THR A 157 21.07 6.79 -10.75
CA THR A 157 20.75 7.91 -9.85
C THR A 157 21.98 8.46 -9.12
N LEU A 158 22.97 7.62 -8.82
CA LEU A 158 24.27 8.00 -8.26
C LEU A 158 25.17 8.65 -9.32
N GLY A 159 25.25 8.09 -10.53
CA GLY A 159 26.00 8.66 -11.66
C GLY A 159 25.53 10.05 -12.10
N ASP A 160 24.23 10.33 -11.95
CA ASP A 160 23.62 11.65 -12.17
C ASP A 160 23.80 12.64 -10.99
N THR A 161 24.62 12.31 -9.98
CA THR A 161 24.82 13.14 -8.77
C THR A 161 26.13 13.89 -8.82
N THR A 162 26.10 15.20 -8.61
CA THR A 162 27.30 16.06 -8.58
C THR A 162 28.04 15.95 -7.23
N GLU A 163 29.31 16.35 -7.22
CA GLU A 163 30.15 16.34 -6.01
C GLU A 163 29.57 17.21 -4.87
N GLU A 164 29.07 18.40 -5.19
CA GLU A 164 28.40 19.30 -4.24
C GLU A 164 27.21 18.62 -3.54
N GLN A 165 26.46 17.78 -4.27
CA GLN A 165 25.31 17.06 -3.71
C GLN A 165 25.72 15.93 -2.76
N VAL A 166 26.85 15.26 -2.97
CA VAL A 166 27.32 14.23 -2.03
C VAL A 166 28.07 14.80 -0.84
N MET A 167 28.71 15.96 -0.96
CA MET A 167 29.37 16.63 0.17
C MET A 167 28.35 17.30 1.10
N SER A 168 27.37 18.03 0.57
CA SER A 168 26.39 18.76 1.38
C SER A 168 25.33 17.86 2.06
N SER A 169 24.87 18.26 3.26
CA SER A 169 23.84 17.52 4.00
C SER A 169 22.47 17.57 3.32
N ASP A 170 22.10 18.72 2.75
CA ASP A 170 20.84 18.87 2.03
C ASP A 170 20.88 18.22 0.65
N GLY A 171 22.04 18.21 -0.03
CA GLY A 171 22.26 17.41 -1.25
C GLY A 171 22.11 15.91 -1.00
N LYS A 172 22.68 15.40 0.10
CA LYS A 172 22.45 14.01 0.55
C LYS A 172 20.98 13.72 0.82
N ARG A 173 20.23 14.65 1.46
CA ARG A 173 18.77 14.49 1.66
C ARG A 173 18.01 14.47 0.33
N GLN A 174 18.38 15.32 -0.63
CA GLN A 174 17.81 15.30 -1.98
C GLN A 174 18.14 13.99 -2.72
N LEU A 175 19.34 13.45 -2.56
CA LEU A 175 19.75 12.15 -3.11
C LEU A 175 18.91 11.01 -2.53
N GLN A 176 18.63 10.98 -1.22
CA GLN A 176 17.73 9.99 -0.61
C GLN A 176 16.34 10.02 -1.26
N VAL A 177 15.78 11.22 -1.50
CA VAL A 177 14.48 11.39 -2.18
C VAL A 177 14.55 10.95 -3.65
N ARG A 178 15.62 11.29 -4.38
CA ARG A 178 15.83 10.84 -5.77
C ARG A 178 15.93 9.31 -5.86
N LEU A 179 16.68 8.68 -4.95
CA LEU A 179 16.82 7.23 -4.86
C LEU A 179 15.48 6.56 -4.52
N ALA A 180 14.76 7.04 -3.50
CA ALA A 180 13.46 6.51 -3.11
C ALA A 180 12.45 6.59 -4.29
N LYS A 181 12.46 7.68 -5.05
CA LYS A 181 11.66 7.81 -6.28
C LYS A 181 12.10 6.80 -7.36
N SER A 182 13.39 6.71 -7.65
CA SER A 182 13.97 5.85 -8.68
C SER A 182 13.68 4.36 -8.43
N ILE A 183 13.83 3.91 -7.19
CA ILE A 183 13.46 2.56 -6.75
C ILE A 183 11.94 2.35 -6.91
N ASN A 184 11.11 3.25 -6.39
CA ASN A 184 9.65 3.12 -6.50
C ASN A 184 9.14 3.08 -7.94
N ASP A 185 9.69 3.90 -8.83
CA ASP A 185 9.27 3.94 -10.24
C ASP A 185 9.72 2.67 -10.98
N THR A 186 10.88 2.11 -10.62
CA THR A 186 11.31 0.78 -11.07
C THR A 186 10.35 -0.32 -10.59
N LEU A 187 9.97 -0.33 -9.31
CA LEU A 187 9.04 -1.32 -8.77
C LEU A 187 7.64 -1.20 -9.40
N LYS A 188 7.12 0.01 -9.60
CA LYS A 188 5.86 0.24 -10.36
C LYS A 188 5.93 -0.29 -11.79
N GLN A 189 7.08 -0.17 -12.47
CA GLN A 189 7.26 -0.68 -13.83
C GLN A 189 7.28 -2.22 -13.90
N LYS A 190 7.73 -2.89 -12.83
CA LYS A 190 7.90 -4.35 -12.78
C LYS A 190 6.69 -5.07 -12.18
N GLU A 191 6.18 -4.55 -11.07
CA GLU A 191 5.19 -5.20 -10.20
C GLU A 191 3.87 -4.41 -10.11
N GLY A 192 3.74 -3.31 -10.87
CA GLY A 192 2.57 -2.41 -10.80
C GLY A 192 2.49 -1.55 -9.53
N PHE A 193 3.29 -1.83 -8.51
CA PHE A 193 3.26 -1.16 -7.21
C PHE A 193 4.67 -0.79 -6.71
N GLY A 194 4.77 0.32 -5.99
CA GLY A 194 5.99 0.72 -5.26
C GLY A 194 5.60 1.26 -3.89
N GLY A 195 6.27 0.77 -2.83
CA GLY A 195 5.95 1.10 -1.44
C GLY A 195 7.12 1.59 -0.60
N ILE A 196 8.27 1.93 -1.20
CA ILE A 196 9.44 2.41 -0.45
C ILE A 196 9.17 3.80 0.10
N GLY A 197 9.13 3.95 1.42
CA GLY A 197 8.88 5.21 2.11
C GLY A 197 10.12 6.11 2.17
N ASN A 198 11.29 5.53 2.50
CA ASN A 198 12.55 6.25 2.56
C ASN A 198 13.75 5.38 2.17
N VAL A 199 14.86 6.06 1.85
CA VAL A 199 16.19 5.49 1.61
C VAL A 199 17.16 6.07 2.63
N TYR A 200 18.00 5.23 3.21
CA TYR A 200 18.99 5.57 4.23
C TYR A 200 20.37 5.11 3.76
N PHE A 201 21.40 5.91 4.06
CA PHE A 201 22.79 5.52 3.84
C PHE A 201 23.32 4.83 5.09
N THR A 202 23.72 3.57 4.95
CA THR A 202 24.39 2.79 6.01
C THR A 202 25.91 2.92 5.95
N SER A 203 26.44 3.28 4.78
CA SER A 203 27.84 3.61 4.50
C SER A 203 27.82 4.74 3.46
N PHE A 204 28.74 5.71 3.57
CA PHE A 204 28.85 6.80 2.60
C PHE A 204 30.28 7.37 2.60
N VAL A 205 31.04 7.08 1.54
CA VAL A 205 32.44 7.48 1.39
C VAL A 205 32.63 8.09 0.00
N VAL A 206 33.33 9.22 -0.08
CA VAL A 206 33.76 9.86 -1.34
C VAL A 206 35.28 9.79 -1.42
N GLN A 207 35.82 9.49 -2.60
CA GLN A 207 37.26 9.28 -2.88
C GLN A 207 37.65 9.86 -4.24
#